data_AF-A0A7S0RJK9-F1
#
_entry.id   AF-A0A7S0RJK9-F1
#
_cell.length_a   1.000
_cell.length_b   1.000
_cell.length_c   1.000
_cell.angle_alpha   90.00
_cell.angle_beta   90.00
_cell.angle_gamma   90.00
#
_symmetry.space_group_name_H-M   'P 1'
#
loop_
_entity.id
_entity.type
_entity.pdbx_description
1 polymer ?
#
loop_
_entity_poly.entity_id
_entity_poly.type
_entity_poly.pdbx_seq_one_letter_code
_entity_poly.pdbx_strand_id
1 'polypeptide(L)'
;RTFNNMIDAKDGDLQSRLYADAAVAFIGDSFFFPAGETTRCALEQIARDIFEFHTSGVDFDPATSGAEWWVQIREVGDAEESIEWHWDKDEKAVDDFGVNIHPHISTVSYLRSSGAPTVVLE
;
A
#
# COMPACT_ATOMS: atom_id res chain seq x y z
N ARG A 1 11.78 16.07 2.81
CA ARG A 1 11.52 15.33 1.56
C ARG A 1 10.13 15.72 1.09
N THR A 2 9.89 15.92 -0.21
CA THR A 2 8.53 15.98 -0.76
C THR A 2 8.13 14.55 -1.17
N PHE A 3 6.83 14.27 -1.27
CA PHE A 3 6.34 12.96 -1.72
C PHE A 3 6.95 12.56 -3.08
N ASN A 4 7.11 13.53 -3.98
CA ASN A 4 7.72 13.36 -5.31
C ASN A 4 9.17 12.83 -5.30
N ASN A 5 9.86 12.90 -4.15
CA ASN A 5 11.25 12.46 -4.00
C ASN A 5 11.38 11.30 -2.99
N MET A 6 10.29 10.65 -2.59
CA MET A 6 10.35 9.48 -1.69
C MET A 6 10.68 8.19 -2.41
N ILE A 7 10.18 8.01 -3.64
CA ILE A 7 10.39 6.81 -4.45
C ILE A 7 10.97 7.24 -5.79
N ASP A 8 12.24 6.95 -6.04
CA ASP A 8 12.80 7.10 -7.39
C ASP A 8 12.50 5.84 -8.20
N ALA A 9 11.30 5.77 -8.77
CA ALA A 9 10.88 4.66 -9.62
C ALA A 9 11.68 4.57 -10.95
N LYS A 10 12.57 5.52 -11.24
CA LYS A 10 13.52 5.44 -12.36
C LYS A 10 14.79 4.69 -11.99
N ASP A 11 14.99 4.40 -10.70
CA ASP A 11 15.96 3.42 -10.26
C ASP A 11 15.46 2.02 -10.68
N GLY A 12 16.07 1.48 -11.74
CA GLY A 12 15.72 0.18 -12.30
C GLY A 12 15.88 -0.98 -11.32
N ASP A 13 16.73 -0.83 -10.29
CA ASP A 13 16.85 -1.82 -9.23
C ASP A 13 15.60 -1.83 -8.33
N LEU A 14 15.15 -0.65 -7.89
CA LEU A 14 13.95 -0.52 -7.07
C LEU A 14 12.72 -1.04 -7.80
N GLN A 15 12.52 -0.65 -9.06
CA GLN A 15 11.38 -1.13 -9.84
C GLN A 15 11.37 -2.67 -9.93
N SER A 16 12.53 -3.28 -10.20
CA SER A 16 12.65 -4.74 -10.30
C SER A 16 12.33 -5.45 -8.97
N ARG A 17 12.81 -4.91 -7.85
CA ARG A 17 12.49 -5.43 -6.51
C ARG A 17 11.01 -5.33 -6.19
N LEU A 18 10.37 -4.21 -6.49
CA LEU A 18 8.93 -4.02 -6.27
C LEU A 18 8.08 -5.00 -7.08
N TYR A 19 8.44 -5.25 -8.34
CA TYR A 19 7.75 -6.26 -9.14
C TYR A 19 7.95 -7.68 -8.59
N ALA A 20 9.18 -8.02 -8.16
CA ALA A 20 9.47 -9.32 -7.58
C ALA A 20 8.67 -9.56 -6.30
N ASP A 21 8.62 -8.57 -5.41
CA ASP A 21 7.84 -8.64 -4.18
C ASP A 21 6.33 -8.70 -4.48
N ALA A 22 5.84 -7.89 -5.42
CA ALA A 22 4.43 -7.87 -5.79
C ALA A 22 3.97 -9.21 -6.38
N ALA A 23 4.81 -9.88 -7.17
CA ALA A 23 4.49 -11.20 -7.72
C ALA A 23 4.32 -12.28 -6.64
N VAL A 24 4.94 -12.09 -5.47
CA VAL A 24 4.80 -12.98 -4.32
C VAL A 24 3.63 -12.56 -3.41
N ALA A 25 3.42 -11.24 -3.25
CA ALA A 25 2.42 -10.68 -2.36
C ALA A 25 1.01 -10.57 -2.98
N PHE A 26 0.88 -10.70 -4.30
CA PHE A 26 -0.42 -10.64 -4.98
C PHE A 26 -1.17 -11.98 -4.84
N ILE A 27 -1.70 -12.21 -3.64
CA ILE A 27 -2.37 -13.46 -3.24
C ILE A 27 -3.83 -13.27 -2.79
N GLY A 28 -4.38 -12.05 -2.97
CA GLY A 28 -5.73 -11.72 -2.53
C GLY A 28 -5.85 -11.50 -1.02
N ASP A 29 -4.77 -11.08 -0.36
CA ASP A 29 -4.73 -10.78 1.09
C ASP A 29 -4.00 -9.45 1.33
N SER A 30 -4.15 -8.89 2.53
CA SER A 30 -3.45 -7.70 3.00
C SER A 30 -2.32 -8.05 3.98
N PHE A 31 -1.44 -7.08 4.21
CA PHE A 31 -0.32 -7.21 5.13
C PHE A 31 -0.24 -6.01 6.04
N PHE A 32 0.04 -6.24 7.31
CA PHE A 32 0.32 -5.17 8.26
C PHE A 32 1.83 -5.01 8.50
N PHE A 33 2.30 -3.76 8.41
CA PHE A 33 3.64 -3.33 8.80
C PHE A 33 3.55 -2.47 10.08
N PRO A 34 4.00 -2.98 11.25
CA PRO A 34 3.96 -2.22 12.49
C PRO A 34 4.97 -1.06 12.49
N ALA A 35 4.62 0.03 13.18
CA ALA A 35 5.51 1.17 13.32
C ALA A 35 6.79 0.80 14.09
N GLY A 36 7.95 1.24 13.57
CA GLY A 36 9.26 1.00 14.20
C GLY A 36 9.88 -0.36 13.92
N GLU A 37 9.22 -1.23 13.15
CA GLU A 37 9.77 -2.52 12.75
C GLU A 37 10.75 -2.44 11.57
N THR A 38 11.48 -3.53 11.36
CA THR A 38 12.36 -3.66 10.19
C THR A 38 11.58 -4.21 9.00
N THR A 39 11.73 -3.55 7.85
CA THR A 39 11.05 -3.91 6.59
C THR A 39 11.58 -5.22 6.03
N ARG A 40 10.68 -6.13 5.66
CA ARG A 40 10.98 -7.48 5.14
C ARG A 40 11.21 -7.49 3.63
N CYS A 41 10.66 -6.53 2.91
CA CYS A 41 10.71 -6.42 1.45
C CYS A 41 10.67 -4.94 0.99
N ALA A 42 10.83 -4.69 -0.31
CA ALA A 42 10.77 -3.34 -0.88
C ALA A 42 9.35 -2.73 -0.82
N LEU A 43 8.29 -3.54 -0.85
CA LEU A 43 6.92 -3.05 -0.65
C LEU A 43 6.72 -2.49 0.76
N GLU A 44 7.24 -3.18 1.78
CA GLU A 44 7.23 -2.67 3.16
C GLU A 44 8.11 -1.45 3.34
N GLN A 45 9.21 -1.35 2.60
CA GLN A 45 10.00 -0.13 2.57
C GLN A 45 9.16 1.06 2.09
N ILE A 46 8.35 0.90 1.04
CA ILE A 46 7.42 1.93 0.61
C ILE A 46 6.35 2.22 1.69
N ALA A 47 5.73 1.18 2.26
CA ALA A 47 4.72 1.34 3.29
C ALA A 47 5.25 2.12 4.51
N ARG A 48 6.46 1.76 4.98
CA ARG A 48 7.17 2.49 6.04
C ARG A 48 7.43 3.94 5.65
N ASP A 49 8.00 4.18 4.47
CA ASP A 49 8.40 5.53 4.06
C ASP A 49 7.17 6.45 3.92
N ILE A 50 6.03 5.92 3.44
CA ILE A 50 4.73 6.63 3.41
C ILE A 50 4.23 6.90 4.84
N PHE A 51 4.24 5.88 5.70
CA PHE A 51 3.82 6.02 7.09
C PHE A 51 4.63 7.09 7.84
N GLU A 52 5.97 7.01 7.77
CA GLU A 52 6.88 7.98 8.40
C GLU A 52 6.70 9.39 7.84
N PHE A 53 6.41 9.53 6.54
CA PHE A 53 6.12 10.83 5.95
C PHE A 53 4.85 11.47 6.52
N HIS A 54 3.76 10.71 6.62
CA HIS A 54 2.49 11.21 7.10
C HIS A 54 2.41 11.36 8.63
N THR A 55 3.18 10.57 9.37
CA THR A 55 3.25 10.65 10.83
C THR A 55 4.34 11.59 11.34
N SER A 56 5.10 12.21 10.44
CA SER A 56 6.16 13.16 10.80
C SER A 56 5.60 14.32 11.65
N GLY A 57 6.02 14.39 12.92
CA GLY A 57 5.58 15.42 13.87
C GLY A 57 4.20 15.16 14.49
N VAL A 58 3.65 13.95 14.34
CA VAL A 58 2.39 13.52 14.96
C VAL A 58 2.69 12.53 16.09
N ASP A 59 2.02 12.69 17.22
CA ASP A 59 2.09 11.71 18.32
C ASP A 59 1.17 10.52 18.01
N PHE A 60 1.72 9.31 18.04
CA PHE A 60 0.98 8.05 17.89
C PHE A 60 1.57 6.97 18.80
N ASP A 61 0.79 5.94 19.12
CA ASP A 61 1.28 4.78 19.86
C ASP A 61 1.89 3.74 18.89
N PRO A 62 3.22 3.53 18.91
CA PRO A 62 3.85 2.60 17.98
C PRO A 62 3.43 1.14 18.18
N ALA A 63 2.92 0.76 19.37
CA ALA A 63 2.48 -0.61 19.62
C ALA A 63 1.17 -0.96 18.91
N THR A 64 0.41 0.05 18.48
CA THR A 64 -0.92 -0.10 17.87
C THR A 64 -1.04 0.63 16.53
N SER A 65 0.06 1.20 16.03
CA SER A 65 0.11 1.96 14.78
C SER A 65 0.99 1.29 13.74
N GLY A 66 0.70 1.55 12.47
CA GLY A 66 1.45 1.00 11.35
C GLY A 66 0.77 1.32 10.02
N ALA A 67 1.17 0.60 8.98
CA ALA A 67 0.56 0.67 7.67
C ALA A 67 0.08 -0.71 7.26
N GLU A 68 -1.22 -0.82 6.95
CA GLU A 68 -1.71 -1.93 6.15
C GLU A 68 -1.43 -1.65 4.68
N TRP A 69 -1.01 -2.67 3.94
CA TRP A 69 -0.75 -2.59 2.51
C TRP A 69 -1.14 -3.89 1.81
N TRP A 70 -1.51 -3.76 0.55
CA TRP A 70 -1.74 -4.87 -0.36
C TRP A 70 -1.30 -4.41 -1.76
N VAL A 71 -1.17 -5.36 -2.68
CA VAL A 71 -0.76 -5.07 -4.05
C VAL A 71 -1.76 -5.62 -5.04
N GLN A 72 -1.80 -4.97 -6.19
CA GLN A 72 -2.50 -5.47 -7.35
C GLN A 72 -1.56 -5.43 -8.55
N ILE A 73 -1.43 -6.56 -9.24
CA ILE A 73 -0.79 -6.61 -10.56
C ILE A 73 -1.86 -6.50 -11.63
N ARG A 74 -1.57 -5.76 -12.69
CA ARG A 74 -2.43 -5.64 -13.87
C ARG A 74 -1.63 -5.84 -15.14
N GLU A 75 -2.14 -6.71 -15.99
CA GLU A 75 -1.66 -6.90 -17.35
C GLU A 75 -2.62 -6.25 -18.34
N VAL A 76 -2.07 -5.73 -19.45
CA VAL A 76 -2.88 -5.10 -20.49
C VAL A 76 -3.68 -6.19 -21.20
N GLY A 77 -5.01 -6.04 -21.19
CA GLY A 77 -5.92 -6.98 -21.84
C GLY A 77 -6.53 -8.01 -20.91
N ASP A 78 -6.13 -8.04 -19.64
CA ASP A 78 -6.81 -8.84 -18.62
C ASP A 78 -7.98 -8.05 -18.02
N ALA A 79 -9.20 -8.48 -18.34
CA ALA A 79 -10.44 -7.83 -17.92
C ALA A 79 -11.10 -8.53 -16.73
N GLU A 80 -10.65 -9.73 -16.35
CA GLU A 80 -11.30 -10.53 -15.30
C GLU A 80 -10.81 -10.16 -13.91
N GLU A 81 -9.55 -9.78 -13.76
CA GLU A 81 -9.05 -9.24 -12.50
C GLU A 81 -9.28 -7.73 -12.47
N SER A 82 -10.50 -7.29 -12.14
CA SER A 82 -10.83 -5.87 -11.92
C SER A 82 -10.80 -5.52 -10.43
N ILE A 83 -10.38 -4.30 -10.05
CA ILE A 83 -10.51 -3.85 -8.66
C ILE A 83 -11.93 -3.28 -8.64
N GLU A 84 -12.82 -3.93 -7.91
CA GLU A 84 -14.17 -3.43 -7.74
C GLU A 84 -14.15 -2.11 -6.98
N TRP A 85 -15.27 -1.40 -7.05
CA TRP A 85 -15.46 -0.21 -6.22
C TRP A 85 -15.34 -0.62 -4.74
N HIS A 86 -14.33 -0.10 -4.06
CA HIS A 86 -14.07 -0.42 -2.67
C HIS A 86 -13.58 0.81 -1.92
N TRP A 87 -13.54 0.68 -0.60
CA TRP A 87 -12.99 1.65 0.33
C TRP A 87 -11.80 0.98 1.01
N ASP A 88 -10.77 1.74 1.37
CA ASP A 88 -9.70 1.21 2.19
C ASP A 88 -10.23 0.94 3.59
N LYS A 89 -10.02 -0.27 4.08
CA LYS A 89 -10.41 -0.73 5.41
C LYS A 89 -9.46 -1.84 5.84
N ASP A 90 -9.37 -2.05 7.15
CA ASP A 90 -8.71 -3.22 7.73
C ASP A 90 -9.41 -4.50 7.22
N GLU A 91 -8.77 -5.18 6.27
CA GLU A 91 -9.35 -6.37 5.61
C GLU A 91 -9.57 -7.48 6.63
N LYS A 92 -8.65 -7.62 7.60
CA LYS A 92 -8.75 -8.63 8.65
C LYS A 92 -9.90 -8.36 9.61
N ALA A 93 -10.16 -7.10 9.94
CA ALA A 93 -11.30 -6.73 10.77
C ALA A 93 -12.64 -7.04 10.08
N VAL A 94 -12.71 -6.87 8.76
CA VAL A 94 -13.88 -7.25 7.97
C VAL A 94 -14.05 -8.76 7.93
N ASP A 95 -12.99 -9.50 7.62
CA ASP A 95 -13.05 -10.95 7.45
C ASP A 95 -13.35 -11.69 8.77
N ASP A 96 -12.69 -11.27 9.86
CA ASP A 96 -12.82 -11.97 11.14
C ASP A 96 -14.07 -11.52 11.93
N PHE A 97 -14.49 -10.26 11.80
CA PHE A 97 -15.51 -9.66 12.67
C PHE A 97 -16.67 -8.98 11.93
N GLY A 98 -16.60 -8.84 10.60
CA GLY A 98 -17.63 -8.18 9.80
C GLY A 98 -17.73 -6.66 10.05
N VAL A 99 -16.64 -6.03 10.52
CA VAL A 99 -16.62 -4.59 10.81
C VAL A 99 -15.64 -3.84 9.91
N ASN A 100 -16.08 -2.71 9.37
CA ASN A 100 -15.22 -1.82 8.61
C ASN A 100 -14.50 -0.85 9.56
N ILE A 101 -13.19 -1.00 9.68
CA ILE A 101 -12.32 -0.04 10.35
C ILE A 101 -11.48 0.64 9.28
N HIS A 102 -11.61 1.96 9.15
CA HIS A 102 -10.92 2.72 8.10
C HIS A 102 -9.61 3.31 8.63
N PRO A 103 -8.56 3.40 7.80
CA PRO A 103 -7.32 4.06 8.18
C PRO A 103 -7.54 5.57 8.34
N HIS A 104 -6.67 6.21 9.13
CA HIS A 104 -6.68 7.67 9.25
C HIS A 104 -6.30 8.36 7.93
N ILE A 105 -5.43 7.72 7.14
CA ILE A 105 -4.97 8.19 5.83
C ILE A 105 -4.86 6.98 4.90
N SER A 106 -5.40 7.15 3.69
CA SER A 106 -5.35 6.19 2.59
C SER A 106 -4.43 6.70 1.49
N THR A 107 -3.61 5.84 0.90
CA THR A 107 -2.70 6.20 -0.20
C THR A 107 -2.73 5.13 -1.28
N VAL A 108 -2.97 5.55 -2.53
CA VAL A 108 -2.88 4.69 -3.71
C VAL A 108 -1.66 5.11 -4.54
N SER A 109 -0.77 4.14 -4.82
CA SER A 109 0.47 4.37 -5.59
C SER A 109 0.48 3.52 -6.85
N TYR A 110 0.73 4.14 -8.01
CA TYR A 110 0.78 3.45 -9.31
C TYR A 110 2.21 3.38 -9.85
N LEU A 111 2.62 2.19 -10.32
CA LEU A 111 3.93 1.94 -10.96
C LEU A 111 3.77 1.59 -12.46
N ARG A 112 2.90 2.32 -13.17
CA ARG A 112 2.64 2.18 -14.61
C ARG A 112 2.15 3.52 -15.19
N SER A 113 2.15 3.63 -16.51
CA SER A 113 1.57 4.76 -17.26
C SER A 113 0.12 4.52 -17.71
N SER A 114 -0.49 3.40 -17.33
CA SER A 114 -1.86 3.03 -17.70
C SER A 114 -2.58 2.33 -16.55
N GLY A 115 -3.90 2.54 -16.43
CA GLY A 115 -4.76 2.05 -15.35
C GLY A 115 -6.00 2.91 -15.18
N ALA A 116 -6.96 2.48 -14.37
CA ALA A 116 -8.11 3.31 -14.00
C ALA A 116 -7.68 4.41 -13.00
N PRO A 117 -8.27 5.62 -13.06
CA PRO A 117 -7.96 6.68 -12.11
C PRO A 117 -8.45 6.32 -10.70
N THR A 118 -7.70 6.73 -9.67
CA THR A 118 -8.24 6.78 -8.29
C THR A 118 -9.32 7.85 -8.23
N VAL A 119 -10.46 7.54 -7.62
CA VAL A 119 -11.52 8.50 -7.34
C VAL A 119 -11.51 8.80 -5.84
N VAL A 120 -11.44 10.08 -5.48
CA VAL A 120 -11.62 10.56 -4.11
C VAL A 120 -12.98 11.24 -4.05
N LEU A 121 -13.85 10.77 -3.14
CA LEU A 121 -15.17 11.33 -2.90
C LEU A 121 -15.17 12.06 -1.55
N GLU A 122 -15.92 13.17 -1.46
CA GLU A 122 -16.18 13.92 -0.21
C GLU A 122 -17.41 13.38 0.53
#